data_AF-A0A9E2PSR4-F1
#
_entry.id   AF-A0A9E2PSR4-F1
#
_cell.length_a   1.000
_cell.length_b   1.000
_cell.length_c   1.000
_cell.angle_alpha   90.00
_cell.angle_beta   90.00
_cell.angle_gamma   90.00
#
_symmetry.space_group_name_H-M   'P 1'
#
loop_
_entity.id
_entity.type
_entity.pdbx_description
1 polymer ?
#
loop_
_entity_poly.entity_id
_entity_poly.type
_entity_poly.pdbx_seq_one_letter_code
_entity_poly.pdbx_strand_id
1 'polypeptide(L)'
;MSWSNVLIVHRAAENYHGVALMVRDPILMRLAAAWPKVRRQLPDPPPPGTAVDLEAVWQKTRIDFQGWGGLAQASPLLVMEGWKVLMGNGVILPDGTLNHLADSIIKKEAAGTIMGEFGVKPGELKK
;
A
#
# COMPACT_ATOMS: atom_id res chain seq x y z
N MET A 1 8.30 5.91 20.34
CA MET A 1 7.14 6.21 19.47
C MET A 1 7.28 5.37 18.21
N SER A 2 6.22 4.73 17.70
CA SER A 2 6.32 3.88 16.51
C SER A 2 6.01 4.66 15.23
N TRP A 3 6.54 4.22 14.08
CA TRP A 3 6.19 4.78 12.77
C TRP A 3 4.68 4.78 12.49
N SER A 4 3.94 3.81 13.04
CA SER A 4 2.50 3.74 12.88
C SER A 4 1.77 4.97 13.43
N ASN A 5 2.25 5.52 14.55
CA ASN A 5 1.70 6.74 15.15
C ASN A 5 2.16 7.99 14.38
N VAL A 6 3.42 8.01 13.95
CA VAL A 6 4.03 9.13 13.22
C VAL A 6 3.32 9.37 11.88
N LEU A 7 2.91 8.30 11.20
CA LEU A 7 2.32 8.36 9.86
C LEU A 7 0.78 8.39 9.86
N ILE A 8 0.13 8.54 11.01
CA ILE A 8 -1.33 8.46 11.13
C ILE A 8 -2.06 9.47 10.24
N VAL A 9 -1.53 10.69 10.12
CA VAL A 9 -2.12 11.76 9.29
C VAL A 9 -2.05 11.39 7.81
N HIS A 10 -0.92 10.82 7.36
CA HIS A 10 -0.77 10.36 5.97
C HIS A 10 -1.66 9.14 5.68
N ARG A 11 -1.84 8.25 6.65
CA ARG A 11 -2.72 7.08 6.52
C ARG A 11 -4.18 7.48 6.41
N ALA A 12 -4.61 8.47 7.18
CA ALA A 12 -5.96 9.01 7.21
C ALA A 12 -6.27 10.02 6.09
N ALA A 13 -5.26 10.44 5.32
CA ALA A 13 -5.47 11.42 4.25
C ALA A 13 -6.48 10.93 3.20
N GLU A 14 -7.39 11.81 2.78
CA GLU A 14 -8.41 11.54 1.77
C GLU A 14 -7.83 11.59 0.35
N ASN A 15 -7.13 10.52 -0.02
CA ASN A 15 -6.36 10.47 -1.25
C ASN A 15 -7.05 9.71 -2.38
N TYR A 16 -8.23 10.18 -2.78
CA TYR A 16 -9.04 9.53 -3.81
C TYR A 16 -8.35 9.46 -5.18
N HIS A 17 -7.56 10.47 -5.54
CA HIS A 17 -6.87 10.52 -6.84
C HIS A 17 -5.78 9.45 -6.94
N GLY A 18 -4.93 9.31 -5.92
CA GLY A 18 -3.91 8.27 -5.89
C GLY A 18 -4.50 6.86 -5.91
N VAL A 19 -5.58 6.66 -5.17
CA VAL A 19 -6.33 5.39 -5.15
C VAL A 19 -6.97 5.09 -6.51
N ALA A 20 -7.52 6.10 -7.18
CA ALA A 20 -8.10 5.93 -8.51
C ALA A 20 -7.05 5.50 -9.55
N LEU A 21 -5.82 6.01 -9.47
CA LEU A 21 -4.71 5.56 -10.31
C LEU A 21 -4.36 4.09 -10.03
N MET A 22 -4.23 3.72 -8.75
CA MET A 22 -3.99 2.34 -8.33
C MET A 22 -5.05 1.40 -8.90
N VAL A 23 -6.34 1.71 -8.74
CA VAL A 23 -7.46 0.85 -9.16
C VAL A 23 -7.51 0.61 -10.67
N ARG A 24 -7.09 1.59 -11.48
CA ARG A 24 -7.14 1.49 -12.94
C ARG A 24 -6.03 0.61 -13.53
N ASP A 25 -4.97 0.33 -12.77
CA ASP A 25 -3.83 -0.46 -13.22
C ASP A 25 -3.71 -1.75 -12.39
N PRO A 26 -3.92 -2.93 -13.01
CA PRO A 26 -3.79 -4.21 -12.33
C PRO A 26 -2.40 -4.46 -11.71
N ILE A 27 -1.33 -3.91 -12.28
CA ILE A 27 0.02 -4.02 -11.73
C ILE A 27 0.11 -3.22 -10.44
N LEU A 28 -0.37 -1.97 -10.44
CA LEU A 28 -0.38 -1.13 -9.23
C LEU A 28 -1.22 -1.74 -8.11
N MET A 29 -2.39 -2.33 -8.45
CA MET A 29 -3.21 -3.07 -7.50
C MET A 29 -2.44 -4.22 -6.84
N ARG A 30 -1.77 -5.08 -7.64
CA ARG A 30 -0.98 -6.20 -7.09
C ARG A 30 0.20 -5.73 -6.24
N LEU A 31 0.90 -4.69 -6.70
CA LEU A 31 2.02 -4.11 -5.96
C LEU A 31 1.57 -3.55 -4.61
N ALA A 32 0.47 -2.77 -4.59
CA ALA A 32 -0.10 -2.23 -3.36
C ALA A 32 -0.59 -3.34 -2.41
N ALA A 33 -1.27 -4.37 -2.93
CA ALA A 33 -1.72 -5.51 -2.14
C ALA A 33 -0.55 -6.30 -1.51
N ALA A 34 0.58 -6.41 -2.22
CA ALA A 34 1.79 -7.05 -1.70
C ALA A 34 2.54 -6.18 -0.69
N TRP A 35 2.37 -4.85 -0.72
CA TRP A 35 3.16 -3.88 0.05
C TRP A 35 3.29 -4.24 1.55
N PRO A 36 2.24 -4.65 2.28
CA PRO A 36 2.37 -5.02 3.71
C PRO A 36 3.32 -6.18 4.00
N LYS A 37 3.63 -7.03 3.01
CA LYS A 37 4.52 -8.19 3.15
C LYS A 37 5.93 -7.95 2.63
N VAL A 38 6.18 -6.82 1.98
CA VAL A 38 7.49 -6.45 1.43
C VAL A 38 8.50 -6.26 2.57
N ARG A 39 9.71 -6.80 2.40
CA ARG A 39 10.82 -6.56 3.33
C ARG A 39 11.37 -5.16 3.09
N ARG A 40 11.55 -4.41 4.18
CA ARG A 40 12.05 -3.04 4.13
C ARG A 40 12.83 -2.70 5.39
N GLN A 41 13.75 -1.75 5.28
CA GLN A 41 14.46 -1.16 6.40
C GLN A 41 14.15 0.33 6.44
N LEU A 42 13.59 0.80 7.55
CA LEU A 42 13.30 2.21 7.78
C LEU A 42 14.38 2.84 8.67
N PRO A 43 14.58 4.16 8.58
CA PRO A 43 15.29 4.89 9.63
C PRO A 43 14.53 4.84 10.96
N ASP A 44 15.20 5.22 12.05
CA ASP A 44 14.54 5.37 13.34
C ASP A 44 13.45 6.46 13.30
N PRO A 45 12.32 6.26 14.01
CA PRO A 45 11.24 7.24 14.06
C PRO A 45 11.71 8.53 14.76
N PRO A 46 11.24 9.70 14.32
CA PRO A 46 11.62 10.96 14.94
C PRO A 46 11.06 11.09 16.38
N PRO A 47 11.66 11.96 17.21
CA PRO A 47 11.11 12.29 18.52
C PRO A 47 9.68 12.86 18.44
N PRO A 48 8.86 12.68 19.49
CA PRO A 48 7.52 13.27 19.57
C PRO A 48 7.53 14.78 19.30
N GLY A 49 6.53 15.27 18.56
CA GLY A 49 6.39 16.71 18.27
C GLY A 49 7.25 17.23 17.10
N THR A 50 8.10 16.39 16.52
CA THR A 50 8.87 16.73 15.31
C THR A 50 7.99 16.55 14.07
N ALA A 51 7.97 17.55 13.18
CA ALA A 51 7.33 17.43 11.88
C ALA A 51 8.00 16.35 11.04
N VAL A 52 7.19 15.55 10.34
CA VAL A 52 7.68 14.41 9.54
C VAL A 52 7.76 14.84 8.10
N ASP A 53 8.97 14.84 7.55
CA ASP A 53 9.18 14.92 6.12
C ASP A 53 9.15 13.51 5.53
N LEU A 54 8.03 13.16 4.89
CA LEU A 54 7.83 11.83 4.31
C LEU A 54 8.82 11.52 3.19
N GLU A 55 9.23 12.54 2.41
CA GLU A 55 10.19 12.38 1.33
C GLU A 55 11.57 12.00 1.89
N ALA A 56 12.01 12.68 2.95
CA ALA A 56 13.26 12.35 3.64
C ALA A 56 13.26 10.93 4.24
N VAL A 57 12.10 10.42 4.67
CA VAL A 57 11.96 9.04 5.14
C VAL A 57 12.11 8.05 3.97
N TRP A 58 11.47 8.32 2.83
CA TRP A 58 11.58 7.47 1.65
C TRP A 58 13.01 7.38 1.12
N GLN A 59 13.76 8.49 1.08
CA GLN A 59 15.16 8.51 0.66
C GLN A 59 16.07 7.61 1.52
N LYS A 60 15.71 7.41 2.79
CA LYS A 60 16.45 6.56 3.73
C LYS A 60 15.91 5.13 3.82
N THR A 61 14.77 4.85 3.19
CA THR A 61 14.11 3.55 3.25
C THR A 61 14.72 2.61 2.21
N ARG A 62 15.20 1.45 2.65
CA ARG A 62 15.68 0.39 1.75
C ARG A 62 14.58 -0.63 1.51
N ILE A 63 14.31 -0.94 0.25
CA ILE A 63 13.21 -1.82 -0.18
C ILE A 63 13.78 -3.02 -0.93
N ASP A 64 13.31 -4.22 -0.58
CA ASP A 64 13.59 -5.44 -1.33
C ASP A 64 12.69 -5.52 -2.57
N PHE A 65 13.09 -4.85 -3.65
CA PHE A 65 12.32 -4.82 -4.91
C PHE A 65 12.23 -6.19 -5.58
N GLN A 66 13.25 -7.04 -5.43
CA GLN A 66 13.23 -8.38 -6.00
C GLN A 66 12.23 -9.27 -5.27
N GLY A 67 12.25 -9.26 -3.93
CA GLY A 67 11.26 -9.96 -3.12
C GLY A 67 9.84 -9.45 -3.37
N TRP A 68 9.66 -8.14 -3.53
CA TRP A 68 8.37 -7.56 -3.90
C TRP A 68 7.90 -8.03 -5.28
N GLY A 69 8.78 -8.08 -6.27
CA GLY A 69 8.47 -8.63 -7.59
C GLY A 69 7.99 -10.08 -7.55
N GLY A 70 8.61 -10.91 -6.71
CA GLY A 70 8.15 -12.28 -6.46
C GLY A 70 6.74 -12.35 -5.88
N LEU A 71 6.43 -11.49 -4.89
CA LEU A 71 5.09 -11.44 -4.27
C LEU A 71 4.01 -10.95 -5.23
N ALA A 72 4.31 -9.92 -6.01
CA ALA A 72 3.35 -9.28 -6.92
C ALA A 72 3.30 -9.92 -8.31
N GLN A 73 4.14 -10.93 -8.56
CA GLN A 73 4.35 -11.57 -9.87
C GLN A 73 4.64 -10.52 -10.95
N ALA A 74 5.55 -9.61 -10.65
CA ALA A 74 5.95 -8.50 -11.52
C ALA A 74 7.46 -8.48 -11.70
N SER A 75 7.93 -8.01 -12.86
CA SER A 75 9.36 -7.82 -13.10
C SER A 75 9.91 -6.71 -12.19
N PRO A 76 11.20 -6.76 -11.79
CA PRO A 76 11.80 -5.72 -10.96
C PRO A 76 11.63 -4.30 -11.52
N LEU A 77 11.66 -4.14 -12.85
CA LEU A 77 11.46 -2.84 -13.49
C LEU A 77 10.05 -2.29 -13.22
N LEU A 78 9.01 -3.11 -13.43
CA LEU A 78 7.62 -2.73 -13.15
C LEU A 78 7.40 -2.44 -11.67
N VAL A 79 8.07 -3.19 -10.78
CA VAL A 79 8.02 -2.92 -9.34
C VAL A 79 8.61 -1.55 -9.02
N MET A 80 9.75 -1.19 -9.61
CA MET A 80 10.39 0.12 -9.36
C MET A 80 9.57 1.28 -9.92
N GLU A 81 8.98 1.13 -11.10
CA GLU A 81 8.09 2.15 -11.69
C GLU A 81 6.80 2.28 -10.89
N GLY A 82 6.15 1.16 -10.58
CA GLY A 82 4.94 1.14 -9.76
C GLY A 82 5.19 1.65 -8.34
N TRP A 83 6.36 1.38 -7.76
CA TRP A 83 6.77 1.94 -6.47
C TRP A 83 6.78 3.47 -6.52
N LYS A 84 7.39 4.08 -7.53
CA LYS A 84 7.40 5.54 -7.68
C LYS A 84 5.98 6.11 -7.76
N VAL A 85 5.09 5.44 -8.50
CA VAL A 85 3.69 5.86 -8.63
C VAL A 85 2.96 5.73 -7.29
N LEU A 86 3.03 4.57 -6.63
CA LEU A 86 2.33 4.31 -5.37
C LEU A 86 2.85 5.21 -4.24
N MET A 87 4.16 5.41 -4.16
CA MET A 87 4.82 6.28 -3.18
C MET A 87 4.48 7.75 -3.44
N GLY A 88 4.69 8.23 -4.66
CA GLY A 88 4.47 9.63 -5.03
C GLY A 88 3.00 10.05 -4.96
N ASN A 89 2.09 9.08 -5.10
CA ASN A 89 0.67 9.28 -4.90
C ASN A 89 0.22 8.86 -3.50
N GLY A 90 1.09 8.73 -2.49
CA GLY A 90 0.69 8.49 -1.10
C GLY A 90 -0.24 7.28 -0.86
N VAL A 91 -0.16 6.26 -1.72
CA VAL A 91 -0.95 5.02 -1.62
C VAL A 91 -0.31 4.08 -0.61
N ILE A 92 1.02 3.96 -0.68
CA ILE A 92 1.83 3.19 0.25
C ILE A 92 2.55 4.13 1.21
N LEU A 93 2.83 3.65 2.42
CA LEU A 93 3.60 4.36 3.44
C LEU A 93 4.88 3.60 3.79
N PRO A 94 5.97 4.29 4.19
CA PRO A 94 7.26 3.66 4.45
C PRO A 94 7.22 2.50 5.43
N ASP A 95 6.33 2.58 6.43
CA ASP A 95 6.17 1.61 7.51
C ASP A 95 5.51 0.30 7.07
N GLY A 96 5.17 0.18 5.79
CA GLY A 96 4.50 -0.98 5.23
C GLY A 96 2.99 -0.93 5.30
N THR A 97 2.42 0.16 5.78
CA THR A 97 0.98 0.37 5.73
C THR A 97 0.55 1.01 4.40
N LEU A 98 -0.74 0.93 4.15
CA LEU A 98 -1.41 1.58 3.03
C LEU A 98 -2.21 2.76 3.55
N ASN A 99 -2.45 3.74 2.68
CA ASN A 99 -3.53 4.70 2.91
C ASN A 99 -4.86 3.97 3.13
N HIS A 100 -5.70 4.48 4.02
CA HIS A 100 -6.92 3.80 4.45
C HIS A 100 -7.91 3.51 3.30
N LEU A 101 -7.98 4.37 2.29
CA LEU A 101 -8.82 4.15 1.11
C LEU A 101 -8.27 3.00 0.26
N ALA A 102 -6.95 2.95 0.04
CA ALA A 102 -6.31 1.87 -0.70
C ALA A 102 -6.49 0.52 -0.01
N ASP A 103 -6.27 0.46 1.30
CA ASP A 103 -6.50 -0.73 2.12
C ASP A 103 -7.96 -1.21 2.03
N SER A 104 -8.92 -0.27 2.11
CA SER A 104 -10.35 -0.59 2.02
C SER A 104 -10.73 -1.18 0.66
N ILE A 105 -10.19 -0.62 -0.43
CA ILE A 105 -10.44 -1.11 -1.79
C ILE A 105 -9.84 -2.50 -1.98
N ILE A 106 -8.58 -2.72 -1.57
CA ILE A 106 -7.91 -4.03 -1.70
C ILE A 106 -8.68 -5.11 -0.94
N LYS A 107 -9.14 -4.82 0.29
CA LYS A 107 -9.95 -5.75 1.08
C LYS A 107 -11.29 -6.06 0.41
N LYS A 108 -11.96 -5.03 -0.14
CA LYS A 108 -13.23 -5.20 -0.84
C LYS A 108 -13.08 -6.06 -2.10
N GLU A 109 -12.03 -5.81 -2.88
CA GLU A 109 -11.72 -6.59 -4.08
C GLU A 109 -11.44 -8.06 -3.73
N ALA A 110 -10.59 -8.30 -2.72
CA ALA A 110 -10.29 -9.65 -2.24
C ALA A 110 -11.55 -10.39 -1.78
N ALA A 111 -12.42 -9.73 -1.00
CA ALA A 111 -13.69 -10.31 -0.58
C ALA A 111 -14.61 -10.63 -1.77
N GLY A 112 -14.68 -9.73 -2.76
CA GLY A 112 -15.45 -9.93 -3.99
C GLY A 112 -14.97 -11.15 -4.79
N THR A 113 -13.66 -11.28 -4.99
CA THR A 113 -13.05 -12.43 -5.68
C THR A 113 -13.34 -13.73 -4.95
N ILE A 114 -13.14 -13.77 -3.63
CA ILE A 114 -13.42 -14.94 -2.80
C ILE A 114 -14.91 -15.33 -2.93
N MET A 115 -15.83 -14.37 -2.78
CA MET A 115 -17.27 -14.65 -2.92
C MET A 115 -17.64 -15.18 -4.31
N GLY A 116 -17.02 -14.64 -5.37
CA GLY A 116 -17.19 -15.12 -6.73
C GLY A 116 -16.71 -16.56 -6.93
N GLU A 117 -15.55 -16.93 -6.37
CA GLU A 117 -15.03 -18.30 -6.40
C GLU A 117 -15.95 -19.28 -5.66
N PHE A 118 -16.57 -18.85 -4.56
CA PHE A 118 -17.54 -19.65 -3.82
C PHE A 118 -18.97 -19.61 -4.40
N GLY A 119 -19.19 -18.90 -5.52
CA GLY A 119 -20.51 -18.78 -6.17
C GLY A 119 -21.55 -18.01 -5.35
N VAL A 120 -21.14 -17.30 -4.29
CA VAL A 120 -22.03 -16.56 -3.39
C VAL A 120 -22.34 -15.20 -3.99
N LYS A 121 -23.61 -14.96 -4.36
CA LYS A 121 -24.00 -13.65 -4.88
C LYS A 121 -24.02 -12.61 -3.76
N PRO A 122 -23.63 -11.35 -4.02
CA PRO A 122 -23.77 -10.25 -3.05
C PRO A 122 -25.25 -10.04 -2.70
N GLY A 123 -25.72 -10.69 -1.63
CA GLY A 123 -27.14 -10.70 -1.24
C GLY A 123 -27.57 -11.99 -0.52
N GLU A 124 -26.86 -13.11 -0.73
CA GLU A 124 -27.21 -14.42 -0.14
C GLU A 124 -26.66 -14.62 1.29
N LEU A 125 -25.73 -13.76 1.73
CA LEU A 125 -25.13 -13.80 3.07
C LEU A 125 -26.06 -13.31 4.20
N LYS A 126 -27.30 -12.90 3.88
CA LYS A 126 -28.32 -12.55 4.88
C LYS A 126 -29.24 -13.75 5.12
N LYS A 127 -28.78 -14.75 5.87
CA LYS A 127 -29.64 -15.66 6.62
C LYS A 127 -28.99 -16.02 7.94
#